data_AF-A0AAZ3SRF2-F1
#
_entry.id   AF-A0AAZ3SRF2-F1
#
_cell.length_a   1.000
_cell.length_b   1.000
_cell.length_c   1.000
_cell.angle_alpha   90.00
_cell.angle_beta   90.00
_cell.angle_gamma   90.00
#
_symmetry.space_group_name_H-M   'P 1'
#
loop_
_entity.id
_entity.type
_entity.pdbx_description
1 polymer ?
#
loop_
_entity_poly.entity_id
_entity_poly.type
_entity_poly.pdbx_seq_one_letter_code
_entity_poly.pdbx_strand_id
1 'polypeptide(L)'
;MTLEAIRYRAGSLQILNQLLLPQETVFDEVRTVQDGYEAIKSMKVRGAPAIAIVGCLSLAVELRAGAGGNDPVTFIRESLCHLTSARPTAVNMGRAARELMEFAENESMEKNPEQLTESVIGWIEEMLERDVNDNKKIGNYGAQHILSGVPRDSVTILTHCNTGSLATAGYGTALGVVRSLHALGRLKRMYCTETRPYNQGARLTAYEAVAEGFPATLITDSMAALTMREKSITAVVVGADRVVANGDTANKIGTYQLAIAAKHHGIPFYVAAPSTSCDLSLESGRHIVIEERPAEELTSINGVPIAAPELEEELCDITVIILSSPLMETLFPGVFLLSLSFSSLPLHPHSTMIYLPPFSPLFLCRSLLSLPNPPPPNLSCSLSLLPSLPLSLSTFSPLFLCRSLPSHSLPNLPPLIYLALC
;
A
#
# COMPACT_ATOMS: atom_id res chain seq x y z
N MET A 1 12.77 -14.71 -14.44
CA MET A 1 11.76 -14.09 -15.34
C MET A 1 10.67 -13.54 -14.45
N THR A 2 10.07 -12.41 -14.81
CA THR A 2 8.94 -11.83 -14.07
C THR A 2 7.70 -12.71 -14.27
N LEU A 3 6.87 -12.85 -13.23
CA LEU A 3 5.58 -13.52 -13.36
C LEU A 3 4.65 -12.78 -14.32
N GLU A 4 3.77 -13.51 -14.99
CA GLU A 4 2.79 -12.95 -15.92
C GLU A 4 1.39 -13.20 -15.37
N ALA A 5 0.66 -12.13 -15.06
CA ALA A 5 -0.77 -12.21 -14.72
C ALA A 5 -1.68 -12.16 -15.94
N ILE A 6 -1.19 -11.58 -17.04
CA ILE A 6 -1.91 -11.39 -18.29
C ILE A 6 -1.06 -12.03 -19.38
N ARG A 7 -1.59 -13.06 -20.04
CA ARG A 7 -0.97 -13.70 -21.20
C ARG A 7 -1.81 -13.39 -22.41
N TYR A 8 -1.32 -12.47 -23.21
CA TYR A 8 -1.96 -12.05 -24.44
C TYR A 8 -1.14 -12.47 -25.66
N ARG A 9 -1.84 -12.98 -26.67
CA ARG A 9 -1.39 -13.13 -28.05
C ARG A 9 -2.56 -12.72 -28.95
N ALA A 10 -2.29 -12.32 -30.19
CA ALA A 10 -3.35 -11.95 -31.12
C ALA A 10 -4.46 -13.03 -31.15
N GLY A 11 -5.66 -12.67 -30.68
CA GLY A 11 -6.84 -13.55 -30.63
C GLY A 11 -6.91 -14.51 -29.45
N SER A 12 -6.02 -14.42 -28.47
CA SER A 12 -6.00 -15.28 -27.28
C SER A 12 -5.59 -14.49 -26.04
N LEU A 13 -6.48 -14.43 -25.06
CA LEU A 13 -6.23 -13.84 -23.74
C LEU A 13 -6.40 -14.89 -22.64
N GLN A 14 -5.41 -15.00 -21.78
CA GLN A 14 -5.48 -15.77 -20.54
C GLN A 14 -5.10 -14.87 -19.36
N ILE A 15 -5.80 -15.05 -18.25
CA ILE A 15 -5.56 -14.31 -17.01
C ILE A 15 -5.25 -15.28 -15.88
N LEU A 16 -4.31 -14.90 -15.01
CA LEU A 16 -4.04 -15.67 -13.81
C LEU A 16 -5.17 -15.47 -12.80
N ASN A 17 -5.80 -16.56 -12.35
CA ASN A 17 -6.86 -16.50 -11.36
C ASN A 17 -6.28 -16.21 -9.97
N GLN A 18 -6.33 -14.94 -9.56
CA GLN A 18 -5.74 -14.49 -8.31
C GLN A 18 -6.50 -14.91 -7.05
N LEU A 19 -7.69 -15.50 -7.18
CA LEU A 19 -8.44 -16.03 -6.03
C LEU A 19 -7.79 -17.31 -5.50
N LEU A 20 -7.15 -18.09 -6.38
CA LEU A 20 -6.55 -19.39 -6.07
C LEU A 20 -5.11 -19.26 -5.55
N LEU A 21 -4.48 -18.10 -5.72
CA LEU A 21 -3.16 -17.83 -5.16
C LEU A 21 -3.21 -17.67 -3.64
N PRO A 22 -2.15 -18.06 -2.91
CA PRO A 22 -0.89 -18.64 -3.40
C PRO A 22 -0.90 -20.17 -3.58
N GLN A 23 -2.03 -20.85 -3.37
CA GLN A 23 -2.10 -22.32 -3.35
C GLN A 23 -2.00 -22.92 -4.75
N GLU A 24 -2.66 -22.32 -5.74
CA GLU A 24 -2.70 -22.82 -7.11
C GLU A 24 -2.49 -21.71 -8.14
N THR A 25 -1.77 -22.05 -9.20
CA THR A 25 -1.41 -21.13 -10.30
C THR A 25 -2.17 -21.55 -11.56
N VAL A 26 -3.42 -21.10 -11.66
CA VAL A 26 -4.35 -21.48 -12.75
C VAL A 26 -4.64 -20.26 -13.64
N PHE A 27 -4.63 -20.48 -14.95
CA PHE A 27 -4.98 -19.47 -15.94
C PHE A 27 -6.36 -19.75 -16.52
N ASP A 28 -7.23 -18.74 -16.49
CA ASP A 28 -8.56 -18.77 -17.10
C ASP A 28 -8.48 -18.14 -18.50
N GLU A 29 -9.16 -18.73 -19.48
CA GLU A 29 -9.31 -18.12 -20.81
C GLU A 29 -10.38 -17.03 -20.78
N VAL A 30 -10.11 -15.93 -21.49
CA VAL A 30 -11.04 -14.81 -21.68
C VAL A 30 -11.29 -14.69 -23.17
N ARG A 31 -12.52 -15.03 -23.59
CA ARG A 31 -12.89 -15.09 -25.02
C ARG A 31 -13.82 -13.95 -25.43
N THR A 32 -14.48 -13.33 -24.46
CA THR A 32 -15.47 -12.26 -24.67
C THR A 32 -15.28 -11.13 -23.67
N VAL A 33 -15.86 -9.98 -23.99
CA VAL A 33 -16.05 -8.83 -23.09
C VAL A 33 -16.78 -9.24 -21.82
N GLN A 34 -17.75 -10.16 -21.92
CA GLN A 34 -18.46 -10.68 -20.75
C GLN A 34 -17.54 -11.48 -19.82
N ASP A 35 -16.65 -12.33 -20.36
CA ASP A 35 -15.65 -13.04 -19.56
C ASP A 35 -14.71 -12.05 -18.85
N GLY A 36 -14.28 -11.00 -19.58
CA GLY A 36 -13.46 -9.92 -19.04
C GLY A 36 -14.16 -9.18 -17.89
N TYR A 37 -15.43 -8.82 -18.09
CA TYR A 37 -16.28 -8.20 -17.07
C TYR A 37 -16.38 -9.07 -15.81
N GLU A 38 -16.69 -10.36 -15.96
CA GLU A 38 -16.82 -11.29 -14.85
C GLU A 38 -15.51 -11.49 -14.09
N ALA A 39 -14.39 -11.60 -14.80
CA ALA A 39 -13.07 -11.70 -14.20
C ALA A 39 -12.70 -10.46 -13.36
N ILE A 40 -13.04 -9.27 -13.84
CA ILE A 40 -12.83 -8.01 -13.11
C ILE A 40 -13.74 -7.93 -11.89
N LYS A 41 -15.04 -8.20 -12.08
CA LYS A 41 -16.06 -8.09 -11.01
C LYS A 41 -15.84 -9.10 -9.88
N SER A 42 -15.47 -10.33 -10.22
CA SER A 42 -15.16 -11.39 -9.25
C SER A 42 -13.76 -11.28 -8.62
N MET A 43 -12.99 -10.25 -8.98
CA MET A 43 -11.61 -10.03 -8.51
C MET A 43 -10.61 -11.15 -8.85
N LYS A 44 -10.89 -11.94 -9.89
CA LYS A 44 -9.85 -12.79 -10.50
C LYS A 44 -8.71 -11.95 -11.05
N VAL A 45 -9.03 -10.76 -11.56
CA VAL A 45 -8.08 -9.70 -11.95
C VAL A 45 -8.20 -8.51 -11.00
N ARG A 46 -7.06 -7.96 -10.58
CA ARG A 46 -7.00 -6.79 -9.72
C ARG A 46 -5.77 -5.95 -9.99
N GLY A 47 -5.76 -4.75 -9.41
CA GLY A 47 -4.79 -3.70 -9.72
C GLY A 47 -5.35 -2.81 -10.82
N ALA A 48 -5.38 -1.50 -10.58
CA ALA A 48 -6.08 -0.57 -11.45
C ALA A 48 -5.58 -0.63 -12.91
N PRO A 49 -4.26 -0.73 -13.19
CA PRO A 49 -3.77 -0.92 -14.55
C PRO A 49 -4.19 -2.26 -15.16
N ALA A 50 -4.05 -3.38 -14.43
CA ALA A 50 -4.39 -4.71 -14.94
C ALA A 50 -5.89 -4.84 -15.28
N ILE A 51 -6.78 -4.23 -14.48
CA ILE A 51 -8.23 -4.20 -14.75
C ILE A 51 -8.50 -3.54 -16.11
N ALA A 52 -7.92 -2.36 -16.35
CA ALA A 52 -8.12 -1.64 -17.61
C ALA A 52 -7.61 -2.42 -18.82
N ILE A 53 -6.42 -3.03 -18.68
CA ILE A 53 -5.78 -3.80 -19.74
C ILE A 53 -6.57 -5.06 -20.05
N VAL A 54 -7.00 -5.84 -19.05
CA VAL A 54 -7.81 -7.04 -19.28
C VAL A 54 -9.16 -6.69 -19.92
N GLY A 55 -9.81 -5.61 -19.46
CA GLY A 55 -11.06 -5.13 -20.06
C GLY A 55 -10.88 -4.82 -21.55
N CYS A 56 -9.90 -3.98 -21.89
CA CYS A 56 -9.63 -3.63 -23.29
C CYS A 56 -9.17 -4.85 -24.12
N LEU A 57 -8.31 -5.72 -23.60
CA LEU A 57 -7.87 -6.92 -24.33
C LEU A 57 -9.01 -7.91 -24.57
N SER A 58 -9.98 -8.02 -23.65
CA SER A 58 -11.17 -8.86 -23.87
C SER A 58 -12.01 -8.35 -25.06
N LEU A 59 -12.12 -7.03 -25.21
CA LEU A 59 -12.72 -6.41 -26.40
C LEU A 59 -11.90 -6.69 -27.66
N ALA A 60 -10.57 -6.60 -27.60
CA ALA A 60 -9.71 -6.90 -28.75
C ALA A 60 -9.85 -8.35 -29.22
N VAL A 61 -9.94 -9.32 -28.29
CA VAL A 61 -10.17 -10.73 -28.61
C VAL A 61 -11.52 -10.92 -29.31
N GLU A 62 -12.58 -10.31 -28.80
CA GLU A 62 -13.93 -10.46 -29.35
C GLU A 62 -14.09 -9.76 -30.72
N LEU A 63 -13.49 -8.57 -30.89
CA LEU A 63 -13.38 -7.90 -32.18
C LEU A 63 -12.64 -8.75 -33.21
N ARG A 64 -11.51 -9.37 -32.83
CA ARG A 64 -10.74 -10.23 -33.73
C ARG A 64 -11.51 -11.51 -34.11
N ALA A 65 -12.44 -11.95 -33.28
CA ALA A 65 -13.37 -13.04 -33.58
C ALA A 65 -14.52 -12.64 -34.53
N GLY A 66 -14.58 -11.37 -34.95
CA GLY A 66 -15.56 -10.84 -35.90
C GLY A 66 -16.76 -10.14 -35.27
N ALA A 67 -16.74 -9.87 -33.96
CA ALA A 67 -17.80 -9.08 -33.33
C ALA A 67 -17.80 -7.63 -33.81
N GLY A 68 -18.94 -6.94 -33.70
CA GLY A 68 -19.15 -5.58 -34.22
C GLY A 68 -19.59 -5.52 -35.68
N GLY A 69 -19.21 -6.50 -36.52
CA GLY A 69 -19.70 -6.62 -37.89
C GLY A 69 -19.59 -5.32 -38.69
N ASN A 70 -20.74 -4.82 -39.20
CA ASN A 70 -20.79 -3.59 -40.01
C ASN A 70 -20.86 -2.29 -39.18
N ASP A 71 -21.08 -2.37 -37.86
CA ASP A 71 -21.12 -1.21 -36.96
C ASP A 71 -20.24 -1.45 -35.72
N PRO A 72 -18.90 -1.52 -35.91
CA PRO A 72 -17.97 -1.74 -34.81
C PRO A 72 -17.98 -0.59 -33.79
N VAL A 73 -18.32 0.65 -34.18
CA VAL A 73 -18.34 1.81 -33.26
C VAL A 73 -19.36 1.60 -32.15
N THR A 74 -20.59 1.20 -32.51
CA THR A 74 -21.64 0.95 -31.51
C THR A 74 -21.25 -0.21 -30.59
N PHE A 75 -20.71 -1.30 -31.16
CA PHE A 75 -20.25 -2.45 -30.37
C PHE A 75 -19.13 -2.09 -29.38
N ILE A 76 -18.13 -1.30 -29.82
CA ILE A 76 -17.05 -0.82 -28.96
C ILE A 76 -17.61 0.05 -27.83
N ARG A 77 -18.51 0.99 -28.15
CA ARG A 77 -19.14 1.88 -27.16
C ARG A 77 -19.89 1.09 -26.08
N GLU A 78 -20.73 0.15 -26.47
CA GLU A 78 -21.52 -0.68 -25.55
C GLU A 78 -20.61 -1.56 -24.68
N SER A 79 -19.60 -2.17 -25.29
CA SER A 79 -18.62 -3.01 -24.58
C SER A 79 -17.85 -2.23 -23.51
N LEU A 80 -17.37 -1.04 -23.85
CA LEU A 80 -16.63 -0.18 -22.91
C LEU A 80 -17.53 0.35 -21.79
N CYS A 81 -18.77 0.73 -22.10
CA CYS A 81 -19.76 1.08 -21.09
C CYS A 81 -20.03 -0.08 -20.12
N HIS A 82 -20.18 -1.31 -20.63
CA HIS A 82 -20.35 -2.49 -19.80
C HIS A 82 -19.13 -2.76 -18.91
N LEU A 83 -17.92 -2.77 -19.48
CA LEU A 83 -16.67 -3.01 -18.75
C LEU A 83 -16.42 -1.98 -17.64
N THR A 84 -16.71 -0.70 -17.89
CA THR A 84 -16.57 0.35 -16.85
C THR A 84 -17.50 0.13 -15.66
N SER A 85 -18.64 -0.55 -15.85
CA SER A 85 -19.57 -0.87 -14.76
C SER A 85 -19.10 -2.05 -13.88
N ALA A 86 -18.06 -2.79 -14.27
CA ALA A 86 -17.58 -3.95 -13.52
C ALA A 86 -17.09 -3.57 -12.11
N ARG A 87 -16.31 -2.49 -12.03
CA ARG A 87 -15.78 -1.90 -10.79
C ARG A 87 -15.64 -0.37 -10.95
N PRO A 88 -16.71 0.40 -10.72
CA PRO A 88 -16.76 1.85 -11.00
C PRO A 88 -15.71 2.70 -10.27
N THR A 89 -15.11 2.18 -9.20
CA THR A 89 -14.05 2.84 -8.43
C THR A 89 -12.69 2.80 -9.13
N ALA A 90 -12.51 1.93 -10.14
CA ALA A 90 -11.27 1.80 -10.91
C ALA A 90 -11.18 2.84 -12.04
N VAL A 91 -10.65 4.03 -11.73
CA VAL A 91 -10.52 5.15 -12.69
C VAL A 91 -9.79 4.77 -13.97
N ASN A 92 -8.79 3.90 -13.89
CA ASN A 92 -8.01 3.47 -15.06
C ASN A 92 -8.90 2.85 -16.15
N MET A 93 -9.94 2.08 -15.78
CA MET A 93 -10.87 1.50 -16.75
C MET A 93 -11.72 2.58 -17.40
N GLY A 94 -12.27 3.52 -16.62
CA GLY A 94 -13.05 4.66 -17.14
C GLY A 94 -12.24 5.57 -18.06
N ARG A 95 -10.98 5.82 -17.70
CA ARG A 95 -10.03 6.58 -18.52
C ARG A 95 -9.71 5.87 -19.83
N ALA A 96 -9.34 4.58 -19.77
CA ALA A 96 -9.02 3.80 -20.96
C ALA A 96 -10.24 3.68 -21.90
N ALA A 97 -11.44 3.47 -21.34
CA ALA A 97 -12.68 3.44 -22.11
C ALA A 97 -12.93 4.75 -22.85
N ARG A 98 -12.78 5.89 -22.17
CA ARG A 98 -12.96 7.21 -22.80
C ARG A 98 -11.94 7.45 -23.91
N GLU A 99 -10.65 7.21 -23.65
CA GLU A 99 -9.57 7.43 -24.62
C GLU A 99 -9.72 6.51 -25.85
N LEU A 100 -10.09 5.24 -25.65
CA LEU A 100 -10.32 4.28 -26.74
C LEU A 100 -11.58 4.62 -27.55
N MET A 101 -12.63 5.10 -26.88
CA MET A 101 -13.86 5.53 -27.54
C MET A 101 -13.62 6.77 -28.42
N GLU A 102 -12.93 7.79 -27.88
CA GLU A 102 -12.50 8.97 -28.65
C GLU A 102 -11.64 8.56 -29.86
N PHE A 103 -10.73 7.61 -29.68
CA PHE A 103 -9.92 7.07 -30.78
C PHE A 103 -10.79 6.37 -31.84
N ALA A 104 -11.68 5.47 -31.45
CA ALA A 104 -12.54 4.73 -32.37
C ALA A 104 -13.49 5.65 -33.15
N GLU A 105 -14.07 6.67 -32.50
CA GLU A 105 -14.94 7.65 -33.17
C GLU A 105 -14.17 8.48 -34.19
N ASN A 106 -12.95 8.91 -33.87
CA ASN A 106 -12.11 9.65 -34.81
C ASN A 106 -11.72 8.81 -36.04
N GLU A 107 -11.29 7.57 -35.82
CA GLU A 107 -10.89 6.66 -36.88
C GLU A 107 -12.06 6.27 -37.80
N SER A 108 -13.28 6.20 -37.24
CA SER A 108 -14.50 5.88 -38.00
C SER A 108 -14.87 6.91 -39.08
N MET A 109 -14.33 8.13 -39.00
CA MET A 109 -14.57 9.17 -40.00
C MET A 109 -13.85 8.89 -41.32
N GLU A 110 -12.76 8.12 -41.30
CA GLU A 110 -11.88 7.90 -42.46
C GLU A 110 -11.78 6.42 -42.87
N LYS A 111 -12.06 5.49 -41.96
CA LYS A 111 -11.84 4.05 -42.14
C LYS A 111 -13.14 3.28 -42.31
N ASN A 112 -13.10 2.23 -43.13
CA ASN A 112 -14.19 1.26 -43.20
C ASN A 112 -14.24 0.39 -41.92
N PRO A 113 -15.32 -0.39 -41.67
CA PRO A 113 -15.46 -1.19 -40.46
C PRO A 113 -14.30 -2.15 -40.16
N GLU A 114 -13.74 -2.78 -41.18
CA GLU A 114 -12.63 -3.75 -41.03
C GLU A 114 -11.33 -3.04 -40.64
N GLN A 115 -11.00 -1.94 -41.32
CA GLN A 115 -9.83 -1.10 -41.03
C GLN A 115 -9.91 -0.45 -39.65
N LEU A 116 -11.10 0.01 -39.26
CA LEU A 116 -11.36 0.55 -37.92
C LEU A 116 -11.12 -0.51 -36.85
N THR A 117 -11.65 -1.72 -37.04
CA THR A 117 -11.48 -2.84 -36.12
C THR A 117 -10.01 -3.16 -35.88
N GLU A 118 -9.20 -3.27 -36.94
CA GLU A 118 -7.77 -3.53 -36.80
C GLU A 118 -7.04 -2.37 -36.11
N SER A 119 -7.44 -1.12 -36.38
CA SER A 119 -6.83 0.06 -35.74
C SER A 119 -7.12 0.11 -34.24
N VAL A 120 -8.34 -0.24 -33.83
CA VAL A 120 -8.75 -0.34 -32.43
C VAL A 120 -8.00 -1.46 -31.72
N ILE A 121 -7.85 -2.63 -32.35
CA ILE A 121 -7.05 -3.72 -31.78
C ILE A 121 -5.60 -3.29 -31.60
N GLY A 122 -5.00 -2.66 -32.62
CA GLY A 122 -3.62 -2.15 -32.54
C GLY A 122 -3.44 -1.15 -31.40
N TRP A 123 -4.38 -0.23 -31.19
CA TRP A 123 -4.34 0.70 -30.06
C TRP A 123 -4.36 -0.02 -28.70
N ILE A 124 -5.17 -1.06 -28.56
CA ILE A 124 -5.27 -1.86 -27.32
C ILE A 124 -3.98 -2.64 -27.06
N GLU A 125 -3.38 -3.22 -28.12
CA GLU A 125 -2.12 -3.94 -28.03
C GLU A 125 -0.97 -2.99 -27.63
N GLU A 126 -0.94 -1.78 -28.19
CA GLU A 126 0.01 -0.73 -27.79
C GLU A 126 -0.19 -0.29 -26.34
N MET A 127 -1.43 -0.27 -25.82
CA MET A 127 -1.71 0.05 -24.42
C MET A 127 -1.03 -0.95 -23.47
N LEU A 128 -1.07 -2.25 -23.80
CA LEU A 128 -0.40 -3.31 -23.03
C LEU A 128 1.12 -3.08 -23.02
N GLU A 129 1.72 -2.87 -24.19
CA GLU A 129 3.17 -2.66 -24.31
C GLU A 129 3.64 -1.40 -23.57
N ARG A 130 2.86 -0.32 -23.69
CA ARG A 130 3.13 0.96 -23.01
C ARG A 130 3.15 0.81 -21.50
N ASP A 131 2.17 0.12 -20.92
CA ASP A 131 2.11 -0.11 -19.46
C ASP A 131 3.32 -0.93 -18.98
N VAL A 132 3.71 -2.00 -19.69
CA VAL A 132 4.92 -2.77 -19.34
C VAL A 132 6.18 -1.91 -19.39
N ASN A 133 6.32 -1.07 -20.43
CA ASN A 133 7.46 -0.19 -20.59
C ASN A 133 7.53 0.88 -19.48
N ASP A 134 6.39 1.48 -19.16
CA ASP A 134 6.31 2.51 -18.12
C ASP A 134 6.56 1.91 -16.72
N ASN A 135 6.06 0.70 -16.43
CA ASN A 135 6.38 -0.03 -15.21
C ASN A 135 7.89 -0.30 -15.06
N LYS A 136 8.57 -0.70 -16.15
CA LYS A 136 10.03 -0.87 -16.15
C LYS A 136 10.76 0.44 -15.89
N LYS A 137 10.30 1.55 -16.48
CA LYS A 137 10.86 2.89 -16.23
C LYS A 137 10.66 3.30 -14.77
N ILE A 138 9.44 3.14 -14.22
CA ILE A 138 9.13 3.40 -12.80
C ILE A 138 10.12 2.66 -11.90
N GLY A 139 10.31 1.36 -12.14
CA GLY A 139 11.24 0.55 -11.37
C GLY A 139 12.68 1.08 -11.42
N ASN A 140 13.18 1.32 -12.64
CA ASN A 140 14.56 1.74 -12.85
C ASN A 140 14.84 3.13 -12.26
N TYR A 141 13.97 4.10 -12.52
CA TYR A 141 14.12 5.46 -11.99
C TYR A 141 13.95 5.49 -10.47
N GLY A 142 12.95 4.79 -9.94
CA GLY A 142 12.75 4.69 -8.50
C GLY A 142 13.95 4.07 -7.78
N ALA A 143 14.53 3.01 -8.36
CA ALA A 143 15.73 2.38 -7.81
C ALA A 143 16.94 3.33 -7.85
N GLN A 144 17.18 4.01 -8.99
CA GLN A 144 18.27 4.97 -9.12
C GLN A 144 18.15 6.13 -8.13
N HIS A 145 16.95 6.68 -7.99
CA HIS A 145 16.70 7.79 -7.06
C HIS A 145 16.93 7.36 -5.60
N ILE A 146 16.37 6.23 -5.18
CA ILE A 146 16.59 5.68 -3.83
C ILE A 146 18.08 5.45 -3.57
N LEU A 147 18.82 4.89 -4.54
CA LEU A 147 20.25 4.64 -4.38
C LEU A 147 21.07 5.94 -4.31
N SER A 148 20.64 7.02 -4.98
CA SER A 148 21.32 8.31 -4.92
C SER A 148 21.21 8.99 -3.54
N GLY A 149 20.10 8.75 -2.84
CA GLY A 149 19.84 9.31 -1.51
C GLY A 149 20.43 8.52 -0.33
N VAL A 150 21.06 7.37 -0.59
CA VAL A 150 21.53 6.45 0.47
C VAL A 150 23.02 6.15 0.30
N PRO A 151 23.87 6.46 1.30
CA PRO A 151 25.32 6.25 1.21
C PRO A 151 25.74 4.77 1.36
N ARG A 152 24.82 3.81 1.18
CA ARG A 152 25.02 2.39 1.50
C ARG A 152 25.14 1.54 0.24
N ASP A 153 25.93 0.48 0.33
CA ASP A 153 26.07 -0.54 -0.72
C ASP A 153 24.81 -1.37 -0.94
N SER A 154 23.83 -1.33 -0.04
CA SER A 154 22.54 -2.00 -0.24
C SER A 154 21.44 -1.31 0.55
N VAL A 155 20.20 -1.50 0.09
CA VAL A 155 19.00 -0.89 0.68
C VAL A 155 18.06 -1.95 1.21
N THR A 156 17.35 -1.61 2.29
CA THR A 156 16.27 -2.43 2.84
C THR A 156 14.95 -1.70 2.60
N ILE A 157 14.04 -2.32 1.86
CA ILE A 157 12.79 -1.70 1.42
C ILE A 157 11.62 -2.25 2.25
N LEU A 158 10.70 -1.39 2.65
CA LEU A 158 9.39 -1.79 3.15
C LEU A 158 8.33 -1.42 2.11
N THR A 159 7.42 -2.34 1.81
CA THR A 159 6.32 -2.13 0.86
C THR A 159 4.99 -2.63 1.43
N HIS A 160 3.90 -2.27 0.75
CA HIS A 160 2.54 -2.48 1.21
C HIS A 160 1.61 -2.85 0.05
N CYS A 161 0.58 -3.65 0.34
CA CYS A 161 -0.32 -4.24 -0.64
C CYS A 161 0.43 -5.09 -1.68
N ASN A 162 -0.11 -5.17 -2.89
CA ASN A 162 0.50 -5.79 -4.05
C ASN A 162 0.50 -4.83 -5.22
N THR A 163 1.71 -4.58 -5.74
CA THR A 163 2.03 -3.58 -6.77
C THR A 163 2.98 -4.16 -7.81
N GLY A 164 2.98 -5.50 -7.91
CA GLY A 164 3.84 -6.25 -8.80
C GLY A 164 3.22 -6.52 -10.14
N SER A 165 3.76 -7.54 -10.80
CA SER A 165 3.25 -8.07 -12.05
C SER A 165 1.81 -8.58 -11.94
N LEU A 166 1.38 -8.93 -10.72
CA LEU A 166 0.02 -9.35 -10.42
C LEU A 166 -0.97 -8.17 -10.28
N ALA A 167 -0.50 -6.92 -10.34
CA ALA A 167 -1.33 -5.73 -10.26
C ALA A 167 -1.26 -4.82 -11.50
N THR A 168 -0.42 -5.16 -12.49
CA THR A 168 -0.21 -4.36 -13.71
C THR A 168 -0.14 -5.25 -14.95
N ALA A 169 0.18 -4.69 -16.13
CA ALA A 169 0.49 -5.49 -17.33
C ALA A 169 1.65 -6.48 -17.12
N GLY A 170 2.52 -6.17 -16.17
CA GLY A 170 3.78 -6.85 -15.93
C GLY A 170 4.77 -5.91 -15.26
N TYR A 171 5.81 -6.49 -14.65
CA TYR A 171 6.87 -5.82 -13.91
C TYR A 171 6.44 -5.10 -12.62
N GLY A 172 5.30 -4.39 -12.61
CA GLY A 172 4.80 -3.67 -11.45
C GLY A 172 5.41 -2.29 -11.23
N THR A 173 4.87 -1.57 -10.25
CA THR A 173 5.29 -0.20 -9.89
C THR A 173 6.25 -0.21 -8.71
N ALA A 174 5.76 -0.21 -7.46
CA ALA A 174 6.61 -0.23 -6.27
C ALA A 174 7.39 -1.55 -6.16
N LEU A 175 6.77 -2.69 -6.48
CA LEU A 175 7.50 -3.95 -6.59
C LEU A 175 8.40 -3.98 -7.84
N GLY A 176 8.12 -3.16 -8.86
CA GLY A 176 9.04 -2.88 -9.97
C GLY A 176 10.32 -2.18 -9.50
N VAL A 177 10.23 -1.25 -8.56
CA VAL A 177 11.40 -0.63 -7.92
C VAL A 177 12.23 -1.66 -7.16
N VAL A 178 11.56 -2.54 -6.40
CA VAL A 178 12.22 -3.66 -5.69
C VAL A 178 12.91 -4.60 -6.69
N ARG A 179 12.25 -4.92 -7.82
CA ARG A 179 12.84 -5.71 -8.91
C ARG A 179 14.10 -5.09 -9.48
N SER A 180 14.08 -3.81 -9.79
CA SER A 180 15.27 -3.09 -10.29
C SER A 180 16.40 -3.11 -9.26
N LEU A 181 16.11 -2.87 -7.98
CA LEU A 181 17.11 -2.95 -6.90
C LEU A 181 17.70 -4.37 -6.76
N HIS A 182 16.86 -5.40 -6.90
CA HIS A 182 17.30 -6.80 -6.87
C HIS A 182 18.18 -7.16 -8.06
N ALA A 183 17.78 -6.78 -9.28
CA ALA A 183 18.54 -7.01 -10.50
C ALA A 183 19.92 -6.33 -10.47
N LEU A 184 20.03 -5.19 -9.78
CA LEU A 184 21.30 -4.49 -9.54
C LEU A 184 22.16 -5.12 -8.42
N GLY A 185 21.67 -6.15 -7.72
CA GLY A 185 22.36 -6.73 -6.55
C GLY A 185 22.40 -5.80 -5.33
N ARG A 186 21.54 -4.77 -5.30
CA ARG A 186 21.52 -3.72 -4.26
C ARG A 186 20.39 -3.89 -3.25
N LEU A 187 19.46 -4.80 -3.46
CA LEU A 187 18.41 -5.13 -2.50
C LEU A 187 18.95 -6.05 -1.40
N LYS A 188 19.14 -5.53 -0.19
CA LYS A 188 19.51 -6.34 0.98
C LYS A 188 18.35 -7.23 1.43
N ARG A 189 17.18 -6.61 1.56
CA ARG A 189 15.94 -7.26 2.00
C ARG A 189 14.72 -6.42 1.64
N MET A 190 13.62 -7.07 1.28
CA MET A 190 12.29 -6.47 1.23
C MET A 190 11.48 -6.94 2.44
N TYR A 191 10.78 -6.02 3.10
CA TYR A 191 9.70 -6.33 4.02
C TYR A 191 8.38 -6.01 3.33
N CYS A 192 7.46 -6.98 3.29
CA CYS A 192 6.09 -6.75 2.85
C CYS A 192 5.14 -6.97 4.02
N THR A 193 4.18 -6.07 4.17
CA THR A 193 3.10 -6.21 5.16
C THR A 193 2.04 -7.20 4.65
N GLU A 194 1.22 -7.76 5.53
CA GLU A 194 0.11 -8.64 5.14
C GLU A 194 -0.98 -7.91 4.33
N THR A 195 -1.30 -6.67 4.68
CA THR A 195 -2.34 -5.84 4.08
C THR A 195 -3.75 -6.38 4.30
N ARG A 196 -4.20 -6.34 5.56
CA ARG A 196 -5.58 -6.67 5.93
C ARG A 196 -6.58 -5.66 5.34
N PRO A 197 -7.83 -6.08 5.12
CA PRO A 197 -8.32 -7.45 5.34
C PRO A 197 -7.99 -8.44 4.22
N TYR A 198 -7.67 -7.95 3.04
CA TYR A 198 -7.56 -8.76 1.83
C TYR A 198 -6.31 -9.63 1.71
N ASN A 199 -5.33 -9.37 2.57
CA ASN A 199 -4.08 -10.10 2.63
C ASN A 199 -3.30 -10.05 1.30
N GLN A 200 -3.35 -8.93 0.56
CA GLN A 200 -2.68 -8.85 -0.75
C GLN A 200 -1.17 -9.01 -0.62
N GLY A 201 -0.56 -8.44 0.42
CA GLY A 201 0.87 -8.53 0.61
C GLY A 201 1.30 -9.93 1.05
N ALA A 202 0.52 -10.57 1.93
CA ALA A 202 0.75 -11.95 2.34
C ALA A 202 0.51 -12.97 1.22
N ARG A 203 -0.56 -12.81 0.44
CA ARG A 203 -0.94 -13.78 -0.60
C ARG A 203 -0.16 -13.58 -1.90
N LEU A 204 0.03 -12.35 -2.34
CA LEU A 204 0.55 -12.07 -3.69
C LEU A 204 1.93 -11.46 -3.70
N THR A 205 2.20 -10.45 -2.88
CA THR A 205 3.56 -9.86 -2.86
C THR A 205 4.59 -10.86 -2.35
N ALA A 206 4.24 -11.64 -1.32
CA ALA A 206 5.09 -12.74 -0.87
C ALA A 206 5.21 -13.84 -1.93
N TYR A 207 4.14 -14.17 -2.67
CA TYR A 207 4.19 -15.13 -3.77
C TYR A 207 5.13 -14.69 -4.89
N GLU A 208 5.05 -13.43 -5.32
CA GLU A 208 5.97 -12.86 -6.32
C GLU A 208 7.42 -12.85 -5.79
N ALA A 209 7.61 -12.54 -4.52
CA ALA A 209 8.93 -12.56 -3.91
C ALA A 209 9.57 -13.95 -3.87
N VAL A 210 8.79 -14.98 -3.56
CA VAL A 210 9.27 -16.37 -3.58
C VAL A 210 9.57 -16.82 -5.00
N ALA A 211 8.67 -16.55 -5.95
CA ALA A 211 8.83 -16.96 -7.34
C ALA A 211 10.05 -16.31 -8.02
N GLU A 212 10.37 -15.05 -7.68
CA GLU A 212 11.48 -14.29 -8.26
C GLU A 212 12.76 -14.32 -7.40
N GLY A 213 12.73 -15.02 -6.26
CA GLY A 213 13.90 -15.20 -5.39
C GLY A 213 14.33 -13.93 -4.64
N PHE A 214 13.42 -12.99 -4.37
CA PHE A 214 13.77 -11.82 -3.57
C PHE A 214 14.12 -12.22 -2.14
N PRO A 215 15.16 -11.61 -1.53
CA PRO A 215 15.36 -11.71 -0.10
C PRO A 215 14.22 -10.97 0.61
N ALA A 216 13.12 -11.66 0.93
CA ALA A 216 11.92 -11.05 1.48
C ALA A 216 11.55 -11.54 2.89
N THR A 217 10.74 -10.76 3.61
CA THR A 217 10.15 -11.12 4.90
C THR A 217 8.75 -10.55 4.99
N LEU A 218 7.77 -11.41 5.27
CA LEU A 218 6.39 -11.03 5.54
C LEU A 218 6.24 -10.59 7.01
N ILE A 219 5.52 -9.50 7.24
CA ILE A 219 5.18 -8.98 8.57
C ILE A 219 3.68 -8.63 8.64
N THR A 220 3.10 -8.58 9.84
CA THR A 220 1.75 -8.02 10.01
C THR A 220 1.77 -6.50 9.80
N ASP A 221 0.62 -5.91 9.50
CA ASP A 221 0.52 -4.45 9.32
C ASP A 221 0.94 -3.69 10.61
N SER A 222 0.63 -4.27 11.78
CA SER A 222 0.98 -3.71 13.10
C SER A 222 2.46 -3.77 13.46
N MET A 223 3.26 -4.58 12.75
CA MET A 223 4.71 -4.67 12.96
C MET A 223 5.50 -3.59 12.20
N ALA A 224 4.86 -2.79 11.35
CA ALA A 224 5.55 -1.86 10.46
C ALA A 224 6.46 -0.86 11.21
N ALA A 225 5.97 -0.21 12.27
CA ALA A 225 6.75 0.77 13.05
C ALA A 225 7.95 0.10 13.77
N LEU A 226 7.73 -1.04 14.41
CA LEU A 226 8.82 -1.80 15.04
C LEU A 226 9.85 -2.25 13.99
N THR A 227 9.41 -2.67 12.81
CA THR A 227 10.28 -3.08 11.71
C THR A 227 11.12 -1.90 11.21
N MET A 228 10.53 -0.72 11.07
CA MET A 228 11.25 0.51 10.71
C MET A 228 12.37 0.82 11.71
N ARG A 229 12.08 0.68 13.01
CA ARG A 229 13.05 0.90 14.09
C ARG A 229 14.18 -0.14 14.10
N GLU A 230 13.85 -1.42 14.00
CA GLU A 230 14.78 -2.52 14.28
C GLU A 230 15.52 -3.06 13.05
N LYS A 231 14.92 -2.93 11.85
CA LYS A 231 15.40 -3.63 10.64
C LYS A 231 16.13 -2.75 9.65
N SER A 232 16.55 -1.55 10.08
CA SER A 232 17.33 -0.63 9.24
C SER A 232 16.66 -0.33 7.90
N ILE A 233 15.33 -0.18 7.90
CA ILE A 233 14.57 0.19 6.71
C ILE A 233 15.15 1.49 6.15
N THR A 234 15.43 1.47 4.86
CA THR A 234 16.10 2.55 4.14
C THR A 234 15.10 3.43 3.41
N ALA A 235 14.03 2.83 2.88
CA ALA A 235 12.95 3.53 2.22
C ALA A 235 11.66 2.71 2.31
N VAL A 236 10.53 3.41 2.32
CA VAL A 236 9.21 2.82 2.09
C VAL A 236 8.81 3.12 0.65
N VAL A 237 8.35 2.11 -0.10
CA VAL A 237 7.86 2.30 -1.47
C VAL A 237 6.50 1.62 -1.61
N VAL A 238 5.48 2.40 -1.99
CA VAL A 238 4.09 1.94 -2.17
C VAL A 238 3.58 2.29 -3.56
N GLY A 239 2.50 1.64 -3.98
CA GLY A 239 1.77 2.02 -5.21
C GLY A 239 0.79 3.17 -4.97
N ALA A 240 -0.04 3.44 -5.97
CA ALA A 240 -1.19 4.32 -5.84
C ALA A 240 -2.37 3.78 -6.65
N ASP A 241 -3.57 3.95 -6.08
CA ASP A 241 -4.82 3.77 -6.83
C ASP A 241 -5.16 5.07 -7.57
N ARG A 242 -4.96 6.23 -6.92
CA ARG A 242 -5.12 7.56 -7.53
C ARG A 242 -4.19 8.58 -6.89
N VAL A 243 -3.56 9.42 -7.71
CA VAL A 243 -2.80 10.60 -7.27
C VAL A 243 -3.46 11.84 -7.85
N VAL A 244 -3.81 12.83 -7.02
CA VAL A 244 -4.49 14.05 -7.51
C VAL A 244 -3.53 15.23 -7.65
N ALA A 245 -4.03 16.40 -8.07
CA ALA A 245 -3.19 17.52 -8.53
C ALA A 245 -2.17 18.03 -7.50
N ASN A 246 -2.52 18.04 -6.21
CA ASN A 246 -1.61 18.45 -5.13
C ASN A 246 -0.66 17.34 -4.65
N GLY A 247 -0.68 16.16 -5.26
CA GLY A 247 0.11 14.99 -4.83
C GLY A 247 -0.58 14.10 -3.81
N ASP A 248 -1.79 14.47 -3.36
CA ASP A 248 -2.57 13.63 -2.46
C ASP A 248 -2.81 12.26 -3.11
N THR A 249 -2.41 11.22 -2.38
CA THR A 249 -2.44 9.85 -2.90
C THR A 249 -3.45 9.01 -2.16
N ALA A 250 -4.42 8.47 -2.89
CA ALA A 250 -5.27 7.37 -2.48
C ALA A 250 -4.58 6.03 -2.81
N ASN A 251 -4.42 5.18 -1.80
CA ASN A 251 -3.90 3.82 -1.92
C ASN A 251 -4.51 2.91 -0.84
N LYS A 252 -4.22 1.60 -0.89
CA LYS A 252 -4.75 0.62 0.08
C LYS A 252 -4.62 1.07 1.54
N ILE A 253 -5.66 0.81 2.35
CA ILE A 253 -5.69 1.06 3.80
C ILE A 253 -4.39 0.58 4.46
N GLY A 254 -3.85 1.38 5.39
CA GLY A 254 -2.54 1.13 5.99
C GLY A 254 -1.40 1.95 5.37
N THR A 255 -1.55 2.39 4.12
CA THR A 255 -0.56 3.27 3.45
C THR A 255 -0.31 4.56 4.24
N TYR A 256 -1.36 5.22 4.72
CA TYR A 256 -1.23 6.43 5.54
C TYR A 256 -0.54 6.16 6.89
N GLN A 257 -0.87 5.05 7.54
CA GLN A 257 -0.22 4.63 8.78
C GLN A 257 1.29 4.39 8.58
N LEU A 258 1.67 3.74 7.47
CA LEU A 258 3.07 3.54 7.10
C LEU A 258 3.78 4.87 6.86
N ALA A 259 3.13 5.84 6.22
CA ALA A 259 3.72 7.15 5.95
C ALA A 259 3.96 7.95 7.24
N ILE A 260 3.02 7.91 8.20
CA ILE A 260 3.21 8.48 9.53
C ILE A 260 4.38 7.82 10.25
N ALA A 261 4.46 6.48 10.25
CA ALA A 261 5.54 5.75 10.89
C ALA A 261 6.91 6.04 10.23
N ALA A 262 6.95 6.11 8.90
CA ALA A 262 8.15 6.45 8.15
C ALA A 262 8.65 7.85 8.51
N LYS A 263 7.74 8.84 8.58
CA LYS A 263 8.06 10.20 9.05
C LYS A 263 8.66 10.18 10.45
N HIS A 264 8.02 9.47 11.38
CA HIS A 264 8.48 9.37 12.77
C HIS A 264 9.90 8.83 12.88
N HIS A 265 10.28 7.88 12.01
CA HIS A 265 11.62 7.28 11.99
C HIS A 265 12.60 7.97 11.02
N GLY A 266 12.21 9.07 10.37
CA GLY A 266 13.06 9.77 9.40
C GLY A 266 13.38 8.95 8.15
N ILE A 267 12.49 8.04 7.76
CA ILE A 267 12.65 7.17 6.59
C ILE A 267 11.93 7.81 5.39
N PRO A 268 12.61 7.97 4.24
CA PRO A 268 11.97 8.42 3.00
C PRO A 268 10.80 7.54 2.59
N PHE A 269 9.70 8.17 2.20
CA PHE A 269 8.48 7.50 1.75
C PHE A 269 8.20 7.86 0.29
N TYR A 270 8.07 6.83 -0.53
CA TYR A 270 7.89 6.94 -1.97
C TYR A 270 6.57 6.34 -2.44
N VAL A 271 5.86 7.08 -3.28
CA VAL A 271 4.72 6.57 -4.07
C VAL A 271 5.18 6.33 -5.49
N ALA A 272 5.09 5.11 -5.99
CA ALA A 272 5.45 4.70 -7.35
C ALA A 272 4.17 4.44 -8.17
N ALA A 273 3.88 5.30 -9.13
CA ALA A 273 2.66 5.22 -9.94
C ALA A 273 2.88 5.69 -11.40
N PRO A 274 2.19 5.09 -12.38
CA PRO A 274 2.16 5.61 -13.75
C PRO A 274 1.32 6.89 -13.81
N SER A 275 1.56 7.71 -14.82
CA SER A 275 0.75 8.91 -15.08
C SER A 275 -0.73 8.63 -15.34
N THR A 276 -1.07 7.41 -15.74
CA THR A 276 -2.44 6.95 -15.91
C THR A 276 -3.21 6.90 -14.58
N SER A 277 -2.51 6.72 -13.46
CA SER A 277 -3.06 6.79 -12.09
C SER A 277 -3.14 8.22 -11.54
N CYS A 278 -2.68 9.24 -12.30
CA CYS A 278 -2.77 10.63 -11.90
C CYS A 278 -4.04 11.28 -12.46
N ASP A 279 -4.87 11.80 -11.55
CA ASP A 279 -6.13 12.48 -11.81
C ASP A 279 -6.00 13.97 -11.48
N LEU A 280 -5.53 14.75 -12.46
CA LEU A 280 -5.32 16.19 -12.30
C LEU A 280 -6.63 17.00 -12.29
N SER A 281 -7.79 16.34 -12.49
CA SER A 281 -9.09 17.02 -12.41
C SER A 281 -9.53 17.29 -10.97
N LEU A 282 -8.95 16.58 -10.00
CA LEU A 282 -9.21 16.77 -8.58
C LEU A 282 -8.08 17.60 -7.95
N GLU A 283 -8.45 18.65 -7.22
CA GLU A 283 -7.48 19.56 -6.59
C GLU A 283 -6.82 18.97 -5.34
N SER A 284 -7.57 18.15 -4.59
CA SER A 284 -7.13 17.56 -3.33
C SER A 284 -7.76 16.20 -3.09
N GLY A 285 -7.14 15.41 -2.22
CA GLY A 285 -7.59 14.06 -1.91
C GLY A 285 -8.97 14.05 -1.25
N ARG A 286 -9.42 15.17 -0.66
CA ARG A 286 -10.76 15.32 -0.05
C ARG A 286 -11.91 15.07 -1.03
N HIS A 287 -11.65 15.17 -2.33
CA HIS A 287 -12.64 14.91 -3.38
C HIS A 287 -12.63 13.46 -3.86
N ILE A 288 -11.74 12.62 -3.34
CA ILE A 288 -11.70 11.19 -3.66
C ILE A 288 -12.77 10.50 -2.83
N VAL A 289 -13.76 9.92 -3.49
CA VAL A 289 -14.73 9.02 -2.85
C VAL A 289 -14.00 7.72 -2.50
N ILE A 290 -14.09 7.34 -1.23
CA ILE A 290 -13.44 6.14 -0.72
C ILE A 290 -14.36 4.93 -0.88
N GLU A 291 -13.84 3.85 -1.45
CA GLU A 291 -14.57 2.59 -1.59
C GLU A 291 -14.71 1.89 -0.23
N GLU A 292 -15.92 1.80 0.27
CA GLU A 292 -16.29 0.94 1.39
C GLU A 292 -16.79 -0.41 0.86
N ARG A 293 -16.53 -1.47 1.61
CA ARG A 293 -16.80 -2.86 1.19
C ARG A 293 -17.49 -3.63 2.32
N PRO A 294 -18.18 -4.74 2.02
CA PRO A 294 -18.89 -5.52 3.02
C PRO A 294 -18.02 -5.93 4.21
N ALA A 295 -18.54 -5.75 5.43
CA ALA A 295 -17.83 -6.06 6.67
C ALA A 295 -17.37 -7.52 6.78
N GLU A 296 -18.05 -8.44 6.08
CA GLU A 296 -17.69 -9.86 6.00
C GLU A 296 -16.24 -10.08 5.56
N GLU A 297 -15.70 -9.21 4.70
CA GLU A 297 -14.32 -9.30 4.22
C GLU A 297 -13.30 -9.08 5.35
N LEU A 298 -13.68 -8.33 6.39
CA LEU A 298 -12.90 -8.15 7.61
C LEU A 298 -13.26 -9.23 8.65
N THR A 299 -14.53 -9.49 8.89
CA THR A 299 -14.97 -10.39 9.98
C THR A 299 -14.70 -11.86 9.69
N SER A 300 -14.59 -12.24 8.42
CA SER A 300 -14.40 -13.63 7.97
C SER A 300 -13.21 -13.79 7.04
N ILE A 301 -12.59 -14.96 7.05
CA ILE A 301 -11.53 -15.35 6.10
C ILE A 301 -11.88 -16.73 5.57
N ASN A 302 -11.93 -16.89 4.24
CA ASN A 302 -12.29 -18.15 3.57
C ASN A 302 -13.63 -18.75 4.06
N GLY A 303 -14.64 -17.89 4.26
CA GLY A 303 -15.97 -18.31 4.74
C GLY A 303 -16.03 -18.71 6.22
N VAL A 304 -14.94 -18.51 6.97
CA VAL A 304 -14.88 -18.78 8.41
C VAL A 304 -14.86 -17.46 9.17
N PRO A 305 -15.87 -17.16 10.02
CA PRO A 305 -15.86 -16.01 10.90
C PRO A 305 -14.71 -16.06 11.90
N ILE A 306 -13.99 -14.96 12.02
CA ILE A 306 -12.90 -14.73 12.98
C ILE A 306 -13.35 -13.76 14.07
N ALA A 307 -14.12 -12.73 13.70
CA ALA A 307 -14.67 -11.74 14.63
C ALA A 307 -15.87 -12.30 15.43
N ALA A 308 -16.15 -11.68 16.58
CA ALA A 308 -17.31 -12.02 17.39
C ALA A 308 -18.63 -11.59 16.69
N PRO A 309 -19.73 -12.36 16.78
CA PRO A 309 -20.94 -12.20 15.98
C PRO A 309 -21.86 -11.01 16.34
N GLU A 310 -21.51 -10.15 17.30
CA GLU A 310 -22.35 -9.04 17.79
C GLU A 310 -21.63 -7.67 17.81
N LEU A 311 -20.51 -7.56 17.10
CA LEU A 311 -19.87 -6.25 16.90
C LEU A 311 -20.74 -5.41 15.95
N GLU A 312 -21.08 -4.18 16.35
CA GLU A 312 -21.75 -3.20 15.48
C GLU A 312 -20.95 -3.08 14.17
N GLU A 313 -21.57 -3.48 13.06
CA GLU A 313 -20.93 -3.56 11.74
C GLU A 313 -20.62 -2.19 11.13
N GLU A 314 -21.10 -1.10 11.73
CA GLU A 314 -20.95 0.30 11.28
C GLU A 314 -19.50 0.83 11.31
N LEU A 315 -18.53 0.07 11.82
CA LEU A 315 -17.16 0.58 12.07
C LEU A 315 -16.06 -0.04 11.21
N CYS A 316 -16.40 -0.87 10.24
CA CYS A 316 -15.42 -1.62 9.44
C CYS A 316 -15.21 -1.04 8.03
N ASP A 317 -15.24 0.29 7.93
CA ASP A 317 -14.98 0.99 6.68
C ASP A 317 -13.48 0.91 6.34
N ILE A 318 -13.18 0.16 5.27
CA ILE A 318 -11.82 0.04 4.74
C ILE A 318 -11.47 1.36 4.04
N THR A 319 -10.97 2.33 4.80
CA THR A 319 -10.65 3.63 4.25
C THR A 319 -9.39 3.58 3.36
N VAL A 320 -9.51 3.86 2.07
CA VAL A 320 -8.39 4.29 1.24
C VAL A 320 -8.02 5.72 1.69
N ILE A 321 -6.86 5.92 2.33
CA ILE A 321 -6.51 7.21 2.94
C ILE A 321 -5.60 8.03 2.03
N ILE A 322 -5.88 9.34 2.03
CA ILE A 322 -5.18 10.45 1.40
C ILE A 322 -3.84 10.72 2.11
N LEU A 323 -2.72 10.58 1.41
CA LEU A 323 -1.43 11.10 1.85
C LEU A 323 -1.30 12.59 1.51
N SER A 324 -1.46 13.50 2.47
CA SER A 324 -1.20 14.93 2.21
C SER A 324 0.30 15.22 2.06
N SER A 325 0.74 15.63 0.86
CA SER A 325 2.11 16.12 0.61
C SER A 325 2.11 17.54 0.08
N PRO A 326 2.98 18.44 0.59
CA PRO A 326 3.20 19.75 -0.01
C PRO A 326 4.22 19.74 -1.16
N LEU A 327 4.89 18.62 -1.48
CA LEU A 327 5.90 18.57 -2.54
C LEU A 327 5.74 17.33 -3.42
N MET A 328 5.39 17.58 -4.68
CA MET A 328 5.38 16.62 -5.79
C MET A 328 6.73 16.73 -6.50
N GLU A 329 7.68 15.83 -6.24
CA GLU A 329 8.90 15.75 -7.05
C GLU A 329 8.64 14.83 -8.26
N THR A 330 8.33 15.44 -9.39
CA THR A 330 8.26 14.73 -10.68
C THR A 330 9.69 14.45 -11.14
N LEU A 331 10.15 13.21 -11.00
CA LEU A 331 11.48 12.84 -11.47
C LEU A 331 11.55 12.73 -13.01
N PHE A 332 10.44 12.43 -13.71
CA PHE A 332 10.37 12.35 -15.18
C PHE A 332 8.94 12.54 -15.73
N PRO A 333 8.75 13.03 -16.98
CA PRO A 333 7.43 13.05 -17.63
C PRO A 333 6.87 11.62 -17.74
N GLY A 334 5.68 11.38 -17.18
CA GLY A 334 4.98 10.10 -17.27
C GLY A 334 5.18 9.14 -16.10
N VAL A 335 6.13 9.40 -15.21
CA VAL A 335 6.50 8.52 -14.08
C VAL A 335 6.58 9.33 -12.79
N PHE A 336 5.76 8.96 -11.80
CA PHE A 336 5.71 9.67 -10.52
C PHE A 336 6.40 8.85 -9.43
N LEU A 337 7.42 9.44 -8.82
CA LEU A 337 7.99 8.99 -7.55
C LEU A 337 7.85 10.13 -6.54
N LEU A 338 6.81 10.10 -5.72
CA LEU A 338 6.57 11.19 -4.76
C LEU A 338 7.41 10.96 -3.51
N SER A 339 8.41 11.80 -3.28
CA SER A 339 9.07 11.92 -1.98
C SER A 339 8.22 12.78 -1.05
N LEU A 340 7.68 12.19 0.01
CA LEU A 340 6.92 12.96 1.01
C LEU A 340 7.87 13.76 1.90
N SER A 341 8.02 15.06 1.62
CA SER A 341 8.60 16.01 2.56
C SER A 341 7.50 16.55 3.48
N PHE A 342 7.42 16.00 4.69
CA PHE A 342 6.37 16.37 5.63
C PHE A 342 6.70 17.68 6.39
N SER A 343 6.70 18.81 5.70
CA SER A 343 6.95 20.13 6.31
C SER A 343 5.81 20.62 7.23
N SER A 344 4.59 20.09 7.10
CA SER A 344 3.47 20.43 8.00
C SER A 344 2.27 19.50 7.79
N LEU A 345 2.09 18.49 8.67
CA LEU A 345 0.79 17.86 8.85
C LEU A 345 -0.01 18.78 9.78
N PRO A 346 -1.17 19.33 9.39
CA PRO A 346 -2.00 20.09 10.30
C PRO A 346 -2.57 19.12 11.35
N LEU A 347 -1.92 19.05 12.52
CA LEU A 347 -2.58 18.58 13.72
C LEU A 347 -3.68 19.61 14.02
N HIS A 348 -4.94 19.28 13.76
CA HIS A 348 -6.06 20.12 14.15
C HIS A 348 -6.00 20.35 15.69
N PRO A 349 -6.08 21.60 16.17
CA PRO A 349 -5.84 21.93 17.59
C PRO A 349 -7.01 21.57 18.54
N HIS A 350 -7.99 20.76 18.09
CA HIS A 350 -9.14 20.38 18.92
C HIS A 350 -9.11 18.94 19.43
N SER A 351 -7.99 18.24 19.30
CA SER A 351 -7.71 17.07 20.14
C SER A 351 -6.93 17.53 21.36
N THR A 352 -7.58 17.57 22.51
CA THR A 352 -6.87 17.62 23.79
C THR A 352 -6.04 16.33 23.89
N MET A 353 -4.82 16.35 23.36
CA MET A 353 -3.79 15.42 23.80
C MET A 353 -3.64 15.66 25.30
N ILE A 354 -3.98 14.66 26.10
CA ILE A 354 -3.46 14.57 27.45
C ILE A 354 -1.95 14.37 27.29
N TYR A 355 -1.24 15.49 27.26
CA TYR A 355 0.20 15.53 27.37
C TYR A 355 0.52 15.07 28.80
N LEU A 356 0.82 13.79 29.00
CA LEU A 356 1.50 13.36 30.21
C LEU A 356 2.96 13.84 30.05
N PRO A 357 3.41 14.85 30.82
CA PRO A 357 4.79 15.32 30.74
C PRO A 357 5.75 14.19 31.15
N PRO A 358 7.04 14.27 30.79
CA PRO A 358 8.05 13.33 31.27
C PRO A 358 7.93 13.25 32.79
N PHE A 359 7.68 12.03 33.29
CA PHE A 359 7.38 11.75 34.69
C PHE A 359 8.41 12.44 35.59
N SER A 360 7.97 13.47 36.31
CA SER A 360 8.71 13.97 37.46
C SER A 360 8.59 12.93 38.58
N PRO A 361 9.66 12.66 39.35
CA PRO A 361 9.64 11.64 40.40
C PRO A 361 8.74 11.99 41.60
N LEU A 362 7.91 13.03 41.50
CA LEU A 362 6.98 13.49 42.54
C LEU A 362 5.55 12.91 42.39
N PHE A 363 5.22 12.24 41.28
CA PHE A 363 3.87 11.71 41.06
C PHE A 363 3.59 10.34 41.71
N LEU A 364 4.56 9.72 42.39
CA LEU A 364 4.34 8.45 43.08
C LEU A 364 3.72 8.58 44.49
N CYS A 365 3.50 9.80 44.99
CA CYS A 365 2.97 10.02 46.36
C CYS A 365 1.50 10.47 46.44
N ARG A 366 0.76 10.56 45.31
CA ARG A 366 -0.64 11.02 45.35
C ARG A 366 -1.71 9.99 44.95
N SER A 367 -1.31 8.77 44.59
CA SER A 367 -2.24 7.68 44.26
C SER A 367 -2.42 6.65 45.38
N LEU A 368 -1.87 6.91 46.57
CA LEU A 368 -2.08 6.09 47.79
C LEU A 368 -3.14 6.66 48.74
N LEU A 369 -3.82 7.74 48.37
CA LEU A 369 -4.87 8.38 49.19
C LEU A 369 -6.30 8.17 48.66
N SER A 370 -6.49 7.21 47.74
CA SER A 370 -7.81 6.82 47.23
C SER A 370 -8.16 5.37 47.57
N LEU A 371 -7.69 4.88 48.72
CA LEU A 371 -8.16 3.64 49.32
C LEU A 371 -9.18 3.97 50.41
N PRO A 372 -10.25 3.18 50.57
CA PRO A 372 -11.38 3.51 51.45
C PRO A 372 -11.06 3.44 52.96
N ASN A 373 -9.80 3.36 53.38
CA ASN A 373 -9.37 3.41 54.78
C ASN A 373 -7.99 4.11 54.91
N PRO A 374 -7.83 5.16 55.74
CA PRO A 374 -6.53 5.83 55.92
C PRO A 374 -5.56 5.03 56.81
N PRO A 375 -4.23 5.09 56.57
CA PRO A 375 -3.22 4.51 57.45
C PRO A 375 -2.95 5.39 58.70
N PRO A 376 -2.35 4.85 59.78
CA PRO A 376 -2.14 5.57 61.03
C PRO A 376 -1.09 6.70 60.90
N PRO A 377 -1.13 7.74 61.76
CA PRO A 377 -0.63 9.09 61.44
C PRO A 377 0.89 9.34 61.50
N ASN A 378 1.77 8.33 61.42
CA ASN A 378 3.21 8.53 61.68
C ASN A 378 4.18 8.11 60.55
N LEU A 379 3.97 8.59 59.32
CA LEU A 379 4.94 8.46 58.23
C LEU A 379 5.26 9.83 57.62
N SER A 380 6.35 10.45 58.04
CA SER A 380 6.92 11.66 57.44
C SER A 380 7.99 11.29 56.40
N CYS A 381 7.75 11.57 55.12
CA CYS A 381 8.77 11.53 54.07
C CYS A 381 9.43 12.91 53.96
N SER A 382 10.70 13.04 54.34
CA SER A 382 11.53 14.23 54.06
C SER A 382 12.45 13.97 52.87
N LEU A 383 12.31 14.76 51.80
CA LEU A 383 13.25 14.81 50.68
C LEU A 383 14.19 16.01 50.88
N SER A 384 15.49 15.76 51.08
CA SER A 384 16.53 16.79 51.07
C SER A 384 17.16 16.91 49.68
N LEU A 385 17.11 18.09 49.08
CA LEU A 385 17.84 18.44 47.85
C LEU A 385 19.32 18.69 48.18
N LEU A 386 20.24 18.00 47.49
CA LEU A 386 21.67 18.34 47.51
C LEU A 386 21.96 19.38 46.40
N PRO A 387 22.86 20.35 46.62
CA PRO A 387 23.10 21.42 45.66
C PRO A 387 24.04 21.00 44.51
N SER A 388 23.69 21.54 43.34
CA SER A 388 24.41 21.70 42.07
C SER A 388 25.93 21.48 42.02
N LEU A 389 26.38 20.67 41.05
CA LEU A 389 27.74 20.68 40.46
C LEU A 389 27.65 20.63 38.92
N PRO A 390 28.53 21.29 38.15
CA PRO A 390 28.37 21.47 36.71
C PRO A 390 29.13 20.44 35.84
N LEU A 391 28.55 20.16 34.66
CA LEU A 391 29.14 19.76 33.36
C LEU A 391 29.88 18.40 33.21
N SER A 392 29.43 17.55 32.26
CA SER A 392 30.03 17.38 30.91
C SER A 392 29.41 16.20 30.12
N LEU A 393 29.45 16.30 28.79
CA LEU A 393 28.94 15.31 27.82
C LEU A 393 29.76 14.01 27.82
N SER A 394 29.10 12.86 28.01
CA SER A 394 29.24 11.62 27.22
C SER A 394 28.59 10.43 27.93
N THR A 395 27.93 9.56 27.16
CA THR A 395 27.31 8.27 27.57
C THR A 395 26.12 8.32 28.54
N PHE A 396 24.91 8.16 28.01
CA PHE A 396 23.71 7.86 28.81
C PHE A 396 23.60 6.36 29.08
N SER A 397 23.71 5.99 30.35
CA SER A 397 23.04 4.83 30.96
C SER A 397 23.03 5.06 32.48
N PRO A 398 21.89 5.43 33.10
CA PRO A 398 21.83 5.43 34.56
C PRO A 398 21.51 4.02 35.06
N LEU A 399 22.55 3.28 35.46
CA LEU A 399 22.42 2.13 36.36
C LEU A 399 22.02 2.66 37.74
N PHE A 400 20.75 2.51 38.13
CA PHE A 400 20.33 2.75 39.51
C PHE A 400 20.57 1.50 40.35
N LEU A 401 21.51 1.59 41.30
CA LEU A 401 21.76 0.57 42.30
C LEU A 401 20.78 0.77 43.47
N CYS A 402 19.75 -0.07 43.58
CA CYS A 402 18.90 -0.08 44.77
C CYS A 402 19.62 -0.85 45.89
N ARG A 403 20.05 -0.14 46.95
CA ARG A 403 20.52 -0.76 48.20
C ARG A 403 19.33 -1.39 48.93
N SER A 404 19.41 -2.69 49.19
CA SER A 404 18.50 -3.37 50.11
C SER A 404 18.73 -2.90 51.54
N LEU A 405 17.64 -2.63 52.27
CA LEU A 405 17.62 -2.45 53.73
C LEU A 405 16.61 -3.47 54.33
N PRO A 406 16.80 -3.85 55.60
CA PRO A 406 16.72 -5.24 56.02
C PRO A 406 15.30 -5.78 56.20
N SER A 407 15.20 -7.08 55.92
CA SER A 407 14.06 -7.96 56.15
C SER A 407 13.55 -7.89 57.59
N HIS A 408 12.31 -7.44 57.79
CA HIS A 408 11.49 -7.94 58.88
C HIS A 408 10.05 -8.15 58.42
N SER A 409 9.58 -9.37 58.69
CA SER A 409 8.20 -9.88 58.69
C SER A 409 7.40 -9.81 57.38
N LEU A 410 7.51 -10.88 56.57
CA LEU A 410 6.40 -11.52 55.83
C LEU A 410 6.94 -12.85 55.24
N PRO A 411 6.54 -14.03 55.73
CA PRO A 411 6.97 -15.30 55.15
C PRO A 411 6.13 -15.64 53.92
N ASN A 412 6.79 -16.17 52.88
CA ASN A 412 6.21 -16.81 51.68
C ASN A 412 5.74 -15.92 50.50
N LEU A 413 6.62 -15.06 49.98
CA LEU A 413 6.56 -14.66 48.57
C LEU A 413 7.96 -14.75 47.95
N PRO A 414 8.14 -15.40 46.77
CA PRO A 414 9.42 -15.35 46.07
C PRO A 414 9.69 -13.90 45.60
N PRO A 415 10.96 -13.46 45.54
CA PRO A 415 11.30 -12.12 45.08
C PRO A 415 10.88 -11.97 43.61
N LEU A 416 9.85 -11.17 43.37
CA LEU A 416 9.45 -10.71 42.04
C LEU A 416 10.52 -9.72 41.54
N ILE A 417 11.44 -10.22 40.71
CA ILE A 417 12.34 -9.37 39.92
C ILE A 417 11.52 -8.76 38.79
N TYR A 418 11.04 -7.54 38.97
CA TYR A 418 10.56 -6.71 37.85
C TYR A 418 11.78 -6.13 37.13
N LEU A 419 12.16 -6.73 36.00
CA LEU A 419 13.02 -6.05 35.01
C LEU A 419 12.18 -4.98 34.32
N ALA A 420 12.29 -3.73 34.78
CA ALA A 420 11.89 -2.58 33.98
C ALA A 420 13.05 -2.28 33.01
N LEU A 421 12.90 -2.69 31.75
CA LEU A 421 13.75 -2.20 30.66
C LEU A 421 13.21 -0.82 30.25
N CYS A 422 14.00 0.23 30.53
CA CYS A 422 13.77 1.57 29.98
C CYS A 422 14.28 1.68 28.55
#